data_AF-A0A5J4Q8V5-F1
#
_entry.id   AF-A0A5J4Q8V5-F1
#
_cell.length_a   1.000
_cell.length_b   1.000
_cell.length_c   1.000
_cell.angle_alpha   90.00
_cell.angle_beta   90.00
_cell.angle_gamma   90.00
#
_symmetry.space_group_name_H-M   'P 1'
#
loop_
_entity.id
_entity.type
_entity.pdbx_description
1 polymer ?
#
loop_
_entity_poly.entity_id
_entity_poly.type
_entity_poly.pdbx_seq_one_letter_code
_entity_poly.pdbx_strand_id
1 'polypeptide(L)'
;MKYYYLLPLLALLTFHLAIAQDSPKKPLIGISCSHPEDYSSVRMTYTESVIKAGSIPILIPVTENEKTLEDIVSLLDGLILTGGEDIHPNYYNEDPI
;
A
#
# COMPACT_ATOMS: atom_id res chain seq x y z
N MET A 1 -3.43 33.69 44.90
CA MET A 1 -2.27 33.03 44.25
C MET A 1 -2.50 31.52 44.07
N LYS A 2 -3.43 31.06 43.21
CA LYS A 2 -3.61 29.61 42.94
C LYS A 2 -3.59 29.23 41.45
N TYR A 3 -3.67 30.21 40.54
CA TYR A 3 -3.74 29.97 39.09
C TYR A 3 -2.37 29.87 38.38
N TYR A 4 -1.26 30.19 39.07
CA TYR A 4 0.08 30.21 38.43
C TYR A 4 0.64 28.81 38.14
N TYR A 5 0.15 27.75 38.78
CA TYR A 5 0.46 26.36 38.44
C TYR A 5 -0.42 25.79 37.33
N LEU A 6 -1.56 26.42 37.03
CA LEU A 6 -2.51 25.92 36.04
C LEU A 6 -2.01 26.17 34.61
N LEU A 7 -1.35 27.31 34.37
CA LEU A 7 -0.73 27.67 33.09
C LEU A 7 0.35 26.69 32.61
N PRO A 8 1.38 26.35 33.41
CA PRO A 8 2.40 25.39 32.99
C PRO A 8 1.83 23.97 32.84
N LEU A 9 0.82 23.60 33.64
CA LEU A 9 0.15 22.30 33.51
C LEU A 9 -0.66 22.20 32.21
N LEU A 10 -1.35 23.28 31.83
CA LEU A 10 -2.08 23.37 30.58
C LEU A 10 -1.13 23.35 29.37
N ALA A 11 0.01 24.03 29.46
CA ALA A 11 1.05 24.00 28.45
C ALA A 11 1.71 22.61 28.30
N LEU A 12 1.91 21.88 29.41
CA LEU A 12 2.41 20.51 29.36
C LEU A 12 1.38 19.57 28.70
N LEU A 13 0.09 19.77 29.02
CA LEU A 13 -1.00 18.97 28.46
C LEU A 13 -1.14 19.20 26.95
N THR A 14 -1.07 20.45 26.47
CA THR A 14 -1.13 20.74 25.04
C THR A 14 0.11 20.22 24.29
N PHE A 15 1.29 20.31 24.89
CA PHE A 15 2.52 19.75 24.32
C PHE A 15 2.47 18.23 24.21
N HIS A 16 1.96 17.55 25.24
CA HIS A 16 1.76 16.10 25.23
C HIS A 16 0.72 15.66 24.19
N LEU A 17 -0.36 16.43 24.04
CA LEU A 17 -1.38 16.17 23.02
C LEU A 17 -0.85 16.39 21.59
N ALA A 18 0.04 17.36 21.38
CA ALA A 18 0.68 17.61 20.09
C ALA A 18 1.62 16.47 19.67
N ILE A 19 2.30 15.82 20.62
CA ILE A 19 3.18 14.67 20.35
C ILE A 19 2.37 13.40 20.03
N ALA A 20 1.14 13.29 20.53
CA ALA A 20 0.31 12.09 20.39
C ALA A 20 -0.38 11.93 19.02
N GLN A 21 -0.24 12.89 18.09
CA GLN A 21 -1.03 12.92 16.85
C GLN A 21 -0.30 12.51 15.58
N ASP A 22 1.02 12.32 15.62
CA ASP A 22 1.79 12.01 14.40
C ASP A 22 2.31 10.57 14.42
N SER A 23 1.40 9.61 14.17
CA SER A 23 1.84 8.28 13.77
C SER A 23 2.18 8.33 12.28
N PRO A 24 3.41 7.96 11.85
CA PRO A 24 3.77 8.03 10.44
C PRO A 24 2.79 7.19 9.61
N LYS A 25 2.24 7.79 8.56
CA LYS A 25 1.33 7.11 7.62
C LYS A 25 2.06 5.87 7.10
N LYS A 26 1.45 4.69 7.29
CA LYS A 26 2.01 3.46 6.72
C LYS A 26 1.94 3.52 5.18
N PRO A 27 3.03 3.19 4.46
CA PRO A 27 3.00 3.17 3.00
C PRO A 27 1.95 2.21 2.45
N LEU A 28 1.23 2.63 1.41
CA LEU A 28 0.31 1.80 0.64
C LEU A 28 1.08 1.14 -0.50
N ILE A 29 1.24 -0.19 -0.44
CA ILE A 29 1.98 -0.95 -1.44
C ILE A 29 1.00 -1.78 -2.26
N GLY A 30 0.87 -1.45 -3.55
CA GLY A 30 0.07 -2.20 -4.49
C GLY A 30 0.73 -3.52 -4.87
N ILE A 31 -0.05 -4.58 -4.98
CA ILE A 31 0.39 -5.91 -5.38
C ILE A 31 -0.52 -6.37 -6.52
N SER A 32 0.04 -6.57 -7.72
CA SER A 32 -0.72 -7.09 -8.86
C SER A 32 -1.26 -8.49 -8.56
N CYS A 33 -2.54 -8.73 -8.79
CA CYS A 33 -3.08 -10.08 -8.78
C CYS A 33 -2.82 -10.79 -10.12
N SER A 34 -2.80 -12.10 -10.06
CA SER A 34 -2.84 -13.02 -11.20
C SER A 34 -4.26 -13.56 -11.41
N HIS A 35 -4.48 -14.18 -12.57
CA HIS A 35 -5.80 -14.60 -13.05
C HIS A 35 -5.96 -16.14 -13.07
N PRO A 36 -6.39 -16.77 -11.97
CA PRO A 36 -7.10 -18.03 -12.07
C PRO A 36 -8.55 -17.76 -12.51
N GLU A 37 -8.82 -17.93 -13.81
CA GLU A 37 -10.15 -18.03 -14.45
C GLU A 37 -11.19 -16.94 -14.09
N ASP A 38 -11.79 -16.99 -12.90
CA ASP A 38 -12.91 -16.16 -12.46
C ASP A 38 -12.63 -15.29 -11.22
N TYR A 39 -11.41 -15.33 -10.67
CA TYR A 39 -11.01 -14.50 -9.54
C TYR A 39 -9.59 -13.93 -9.69
N SER A 40 -9.35 -12.82 -9.00
CA SER A 40 -8.01 -12.24 -8.86
C SER A 40 -7.33 -12.81 -7.62
N SER A 41 -6.13 -13.39 -7.77
CA SER A 41 -5.40 -13.98 -6.63
C SER A 41 -3.90 -13.68 -6.65
N VAL A 42 -3.27 -13.75 -5.48
CA VAL A 42 -1.83 -13.61 -5.31
C VAL A 42 -1.33 -14.57 -4.23
N ARG A 43 -0.08 -15.03 -4.34
CA ARG A 43 0.56 -15.81 -3.28
C ARG A 43 0.71 -14.98 -2.01
N MET A 44 0.36 -15.59 -0.87
CA MET A 44 0.40 -14.95 0.45
C MET A 44 1.79 -14.44 0.86
N THR A 45 2.87 -14.98 0.27
CA THR A 45 4.24 -14.50 0.48
C THR A 45 4.41 -13.02 0.13
N TYR A 46 3.68 -12.49 -0.86
CA TYR A 46 3.74 -11.08 -1.22
C TYR A 46 3.09 -10.21 -0.15
N THR A 47 1.85 -10.53 0.25
CA THR A 47 1.11 -9.77 1.26
C THR A 47 1.81 -9.83 2.62
N GLU A 48 2.30 -11.01 3.02
CA GLU A 48 3.07 -11.16 4.26
C GLU A 48 4.35 -10.34 4.27
N SER A 49 5.09 -10.28 3.16
CA SER A 49 6.32 -9.51 3.07
C SER A 49 6.06 -8.02 3.31
N VAL A 50 4.99 -7.48 2.72
CA VAL A 50 4.57 -6.08 2.91
C VAL A 50 4.15 -5.82 4.36
N ILE A 51 3.38 -6.73 4.96
CA ILE A 51 2.96 -6.62 6.37
C ILE A 51 4.17 -6.66 7.31
N LYS A 52 5.11 -7.58 7.08
CA LYS A 52 6.35 -7.70 7.86
C LYS A 52 7.23 -6.45 7.74
N ALA A 53 7.18 -5.76 6.59
CA ALA A 53 7.83 -4.46 6.40
C ALA A 53 7.10 -3.27 7.06
N GLY A 54 5.97 -3.50 7.74
CA GLY A 54 5.21 -2.46 8.44
C GLY A 54 4.29 -1.62 7.54
N SER A 55 4.12 -2.01 6.28
CA SER A 55 3.32 -1.31 5.27
C SER A 55 1.92 -1.94 5.10
N ILE A 56 1.06 -1.30 4.32
CA ILE A 56 -0.30 -1.76 4.03
C ILE A 56 -0.35 -2.36 2.63
N PRO A 57 -0.63 -3.68 2.47
CA PRO A 57 -0.79 -4.28 1.16
C PRO A 57 -2.16 -3.93 0.54
N ILE A 58 -2.15 -3.52 -0.72
CA ILE A 58 -3.35 -3.27 -1.53
C ILE A 58 -3.34 -4.25 -2.70
N LEU A 59 -4.35 -5.12 -2.79
CA LEU A 59 -4.49 -6.06 -3.91
C LEU A 59 -5.08 -5.33 -5.12
N ILE A 60 -4.36 -5.37 -6.23
CA ILE A 60 -4.81 -4.77 -7.49
C ILE A 60 -5.49 -5.87 -8.32
N PRO A 61 -6.79 -5.76 -8.60
CA PRO A 61 -7.51 -6.78 -9.37
C PRO A 61 -7.01 -6.84 -10.82
N VAL A 62 -7.15 -8.00 -11.45
CA VAL A 62 -6.93 -8.15 -12.90
C VAL A 62 -8.06 -7.43 -13.63
N THR A 63 -7.74 -6.39 -14.39
CA THR A 63 -8.71 -5.60 -15.14
C THR A 63 -8.05 -4.95 -16.35
N GLU A 64 -8.81 -4.79 -17.43
CA GLU A 64 -8.39 -4.01 -18.62
C GLU A 64 -8.83 -2.54 -18.54
N ASN A 65 -9.52 -2.14 -17.46
CA ASN A 65 -9.96 -0.76 -17.30
C ASN A 65 -8.79 0.15 -16.89
N GLU A 66 -8.21 0.83 -17.88
CA GLU A 66 -7.09 1.76 -17.70
C GLU A 66 -7.39 2.84 -16.66
N LYS A 67 -8.60 3.43 -16.67
CA LYS A 67 -8.94 4.51 -15.75
C LYS A 67 -8.96 4.04 -14.30
N THR A 68 -9.48 2.84 -14.05
CA THR A 68 -9.44 2.21 -12.73
C THR A 68 -8.00 1.97 -12.27
N LEU A 69 -7.13 1.50 -13.18
CA LEU A 69 -5.71 1.28 -12.87
C LEU A 69 -4.99 2.59 -12.55
N GLU A 70 -5.22 3.65 -13.33
CA GLU A 70 -4.67 4.99 -13.07
C GLU A 70 -5.07 5.50 -11.68
N ASP A 71 -6.36 5.40 -11.35
CA ASP A 71 -6.89 5.88 -10.08
C ASP A 71 -6.29 5.07 -8.91
N ILE A 72 -6.15 3.75 -9.05
CA ILE A 72 -5.48 2.91 -8.03
C ILE A 72 -4.02 3.33 -7.88
N VAL A 73 -3.25 3.39 -8.97
CA VAL A 73 -1.82 3.69 -8.94
C VAL A 73 -1.54 5.07 -8.35
N SER A 74 -2.42 6.05 -8.58
CA SER A 74 -2.30 7.40 -8.01
C SER A 74 -2.34 7.45 -6.48
N LEU A 75 -2.87 6.41 -5.83
CA LEU A 75 -2.99 6.32 -4.37
C LEU A 75 -1.81 5.58 -3.71
N LEU A 76 -0.99 4.88 -4.50
CA LEU A 76 0.04 3.99 -3.99
C LEU A 76 1.36 4.71 -3.74
N ASP A 77 2.04 4.33 -2.66
CA ASP A 77 3.40 4.76 -2.36
C ASP A 77 4.45 3.85 -3.02
N GLY A 78 4.03 2.65 -3.48
CA GLY A 78 4.87 1.70 -4.20
C GLY A 78 4.07 0.57 -4.85
N LEU A 79 4.71 -0.14 -5.78
CA LEU A 79 4.09 -1.20 -6.57
C LEU A 79 4.98 -2.45 -6.61
N ILE A 80 4.38 -3.61 -6.40
CA ILE A 80 4.98 -4.94 -6.60
C ILE A 80 4.27 -5.61 -7.76
N LEU A 81 5.02 -5.88 -8.82
CA LEU A 81 4.59 -6.73 -9.92
C LEU A 81 4.95 -8.17 -9.57
N THR A 82 3.93 -8.99 -9.35
CA THR A 82 4.11 -10.40 -9.00
C THR A 82 4.58 -11.18 -10.21
N GLY A 83 5.48 -12.16 -9.99
CA GLY A 83 5.81 -13.14 -11.03
C GLY A 83 4.61 -13.98 -11.47
N GLY A 84 4.75 -14.69 -12.58
CA GLY A 84 3.70 -15.51 -13.17
C GLY A 84 4.27 -16.49 -14.20
N GLU A 85 3.39 -17.00 -15.06
CA GLU A 85 3.78 -17.79 -16.22
C GLU A 85 4.50 -16.93 -17.27
N ASP A 86 5.13 -17.60 -18.24
CA ASP A 86 5.82 -16.90 -19.31
C ASP A 86 4.84 -16.03 -20.13
N ILE A 87 5.29 -14.83 -20.45
CA ILE A 87 4.56 -13.92 -21.32
C ILE A 87 4.65 -14.47 -22.74
N HIS A 88 3.52 -14.54 -23.45
CA HIS A 88 3.46 -15.06 -24.81
C HIS A 88 4.48 -14.31 -25.72
N PRO A 89 5.34 -15.01 -26.50
CA PRO A 89 6.42 -14.40 -27.30
C PRO A 89 5.99 -13.24 -28.21
N ASN A 90 4.77 -13.30 -28.74
CA ASN A 90 4.15 -12.20 -29.50
C ASN A 90 4.22 -10.83 -28.80
N TYR A 91 4.15 -10.76 -27.46
CA TYR A 91 4.26 -9.48 -26.73
C TYR A 91 5.67 -8.90 -26.78
N TYR A 92 6.67 -9.71 -27.11
CA TYR A 92 8.06 -9.29 -27.37
C TYR A 92 8.38 -9.17 -28.86
N ASN A 93 7.40 -9.37 -29.75
CA ASN A 93 7.58 -9.51 -31.19
C ASN A 93 8.49 -10.70 -31.60
N GLU A 94 8.43 -11.79 -30.82
CA GLU A 94 9.15 -13.05 -31.09
C GLU A 94 8.20 -14.17 -31.49
N ASP A 95 8.71 -15.17 -32.22
CA ASP A 95 7.96 -16.38 -32.59
C ASP A 95 8.00 -17.44 -31.48
N PRO A 96 6.98 -18.31 -31.36
CA PRO A 96 7.02 -19.46 -30.46
C PRO A 96 8.17 -20.41 -30.82
N ILE A 97 8.88 -20.89 -29.80
CA ILE A 97 9.90 -21.97 -29.89
C ILE A 97 9.28 -23.36 -29.85
#